data_AF-A0A5C8SY12-F1
#
_entry.id   AF-A0A5C8SY12-F1
#
_cell.length_a   1.000
_cell.length_b   1.000
_cell.length_c   1.000
_cell.angle_alpha   90.00
_cell.angle_beta   90.00
_cell.angle_gamma   90.00
#
_symmetry.space_group_name_H-M   'P 1'
#
loop_
_entity.id
_entity.type
_entity.pdbx_description
1 polymer ?
#
loop_
_entity_poly.entity_id
_entity_poly.type
_entity_poly.pdbx_seq_one_letter_code
_entity_poly.pdbx_strand_id
1 'polypeptide(L)'
;RPVSAAEAPGLWRLTEGLADRLGALKPEAVVVGLTGGFFVSAGPALLQPGGERLAGRILYLPLPYLALMRGDEVAAIIGHELAHYAGGDTAYSQRFLPIYAGVGRSLDAVAAGHQGSLGLLGPSLRLGVFVMDRFHLAVRHWS
;
A
#
# COMPACT_ATOMS: atom_id res chain seq x y z
N ARG A 1 1.87 -10.19 -17.08
CA ARG A 1 1.42 -9.44 -18.27
C ARG A 1 1.69 -7.96 -18.01
N PRO A 2 2.51 -7.28 -18.83
CA PRO A 2 2.66 -5.83 -18.72
C PRO A 2 1.32 -5.15 -19.03
N VAL A 3 0.99 -4.11 -18.26
CA VAL A 3 -0.21 -3.30 -18.45
C VAL A 3 0.24 -1.87 -18.69
N SER A 4 -0.12 -1.32 -19.84
CA SER A 4 0.27 0.03 -20.24
C SER A 4 -0.47 1.12 -19.46
N ALA A 5 0.03 2.35 -19.56
CA ALA A 5 -0.65 3.52 -19.02
C ALA A 5 -2.08 3.71 -19.55
N ALA A 6 -2.29 3.37 -20.82
CA ALA A 6 -3.59 3.44 -21.47
C ALA A 6 -4.58 2.39 -20.95
N GLU A 7 -4.10 1.21 -20.54
CA GLU A 7 -4.94 0.12 -20.03
C GLU A 7 -5.37 0.32 -18.56
N ALA A 8 -4.59 1.07 -17.77
CA ALA A 8 -4.89 1.31 -16.36
C ALA A 8 -4.70 2.79 -15.94
N PRO A 9 -5.32 3.77 -16.62
CA PRO A 9 -4.97 5.18 -16.48
C PRO A 9 -5.22 5.74 -15.08
N GLY A 10 -6.19 5.18 -14.34
CA GLY A 10 -6.44 5.57 -12.94
C GLY A 10 -5.28 5.24 -12.01
N LEU A 11 -4.63 4.08 -12.21
CA LEU A 11 -3.48 3.64 -11.41
C LEU A 11 -2.29 4.57 -11.64
N TRP A 12 -1.97 4.84 -12.90
CA TRP A 12 -0.83 5.68 -13.26
C TRP A 12 -1.02 7.14 -12.83
N ARG A 13 -2.23 7.69 -13.00
CA ARG A 13 -2.53 9.04 -12.46
C ARG A 13 -2.39 9.09 -10.94
N LEU A 14 -2.76 8.03 -10.24
CA LEU A 14 -2.62 7.97 -8.78
C LEU A 14 -1.15 7.94 -8.38
N THR A 15 -0.36 7.01 -8.91
CA THR A 15 1.05 6.83 -8.53
C THR A 15 1.90 8.04 -8.91
N GLU A 16 1.77 8.53 -10.15
CA GLU A 16 2.52 9.69 -10.62
C GLU A 16 2.06 10.98 -9.93
N GLY A 17 0.75 11.16 -9.77
CA GLY A 17 0.19 12.32 -9.08
C GLY A 17 0.60 12.38 -7.60
N LEU A 18 0.74 11.23 -6.94
CA LEU A 18 1.28 11.18 -5.58
C LEU A 18 2.78 11.50 -5.55
N ALA A 19 3.58 10.94 -6.46
CA ALA A 19 5.00 11.24 -6.56
C ALA A 19 5.23 12.75 -6.78
N ASP A 20 4.49 13.36 -7.72
CA ASP A 20 4.57 14.78 -8.04
C ASP A 20 4.18 15.66 -6.84
N ARG A 21 3.08 15.32 -6.14
CA ARG A 21 2.63 16.06 -4.95
C ARG A 21 3.59 15.98 -3.78
N LEU A 22 4.33 14.89 -3.67
CA LEU A 22 5.29 14.64 -2.58
C LEU A 22 6.70 15.11 -2.93
N GLY A 23 6.98 15.47 -4.19
CA GLY A 23 8.34 15.72 -4.66
C GLY A 23 9.23 14.48 -4.61
N ALA A 24 8.62 13.29 -4.67
CA ALA A 24 9.32 12.01 -4.59
C ALA A 24 9.73 11.52 -5.98
N LEU A 25 10.74 10.64 -6.04
CA LEU A 25 11.10 9.99 -7.29
C LEU A 25 9.97 9.08 -7.77
N LYS A 26 9.64 9.17 -9.07
CA LYS A 26 8.64 8.30 -9.68
C LYS A 26 9.15 6.85 -9.76
N PRO A 27 8.29 5.84 -9.52
CA PRO A 27 8.63 4.46 -9.82
C PRO A 27 8.78 4.30 -11.34
N GLU A 28 9.76 3.51 -11.74
CA GLU A 28 10.00 3.11 -13.14
C GLU A 28 9.15 1.91 -13.53
N ALA A 29 8.77 1.09 -12.55
CA ALA A 29 7.85 -0.03 -12.73
C ALA A 29 6.85 -0.10 -11.57
N VAL A 30 5.59 -0.39 -11.90
CA VAL A 30 4.57 -0.76 -10.93
C VAL A 30 4.23 -2.23 -11.12
N VAL A 31 4.44 -3.02 -10.09
CA VAL A 31 4.17 -4.47 -10.10
C VAL A 31 2.97 -4.74 -9.23
N VAL A 32 1.96 -5.40 -9.80
CA VAL A 32 0.80 -5.87 -9.04
C VAL A 32 0.94 -7.39 -8.87
N GLY A 33 0.92 -7.87 -7.63
CA GLY A 33 1.10 -9.29 -7.33
C GLY A 33 0.18 -9.80 -6.24
N LEU A 34 0.34 -11.09 -5.89
CA LEU A 34 -0.55 -11.80 -4.97
C LEU A 34 0.02 -11.95 -3.55
N THR A 35 1.29 -11.61 -3.34
CA THR A 35 2.03 -11.88 -2.09
C THR A 35 2.56 -10.60 -1.46
N GLY A 36 2.90 -10.61 -0.17
CA GLY A 36 3.53 -9.46 0.50
C GLY A 36 2.62 -8.26 0.77
N GLY A 37 3.21 -7.19 1.33
CA GLY A 37 2.58 -5.89 1.54
C GLY A 37 2.91 -4.89 0.44
N PHE A 38 2.48 -3.63 0.58
CA PHE A 38 2.98 -2.53 -0.25
C PHE A 38 4.46 -2.33 0.06
N PHE A 39 5.28 -2.11 -0.96
CA PHE A 39 6.68 -1.74 -0.76
C PHE A 39 7.25 -1.04 -1.99
N VAL A 40 8.34 -0.30 -1.80
CA VAL A 40 9.25 0.10 -2.86
C VAL A 40 10.57 -0.65 -2.78
N SER A 41 11.19 -0.86 -3.94
CA SER A 41 12.55 -1.38 -4.04
C SER A 41 13.33 -0.60 -5.11
N ALA A 42 14.65 -0.57 -4.98
CA ALA A 42 15.55 -0.02 -5.97
C ALA A 42 16.62 -1.08 -6.29
N GLY A 43 16.62 -1.56 -7.54
CA GLY A 43 17.58 -2.57 -7.98
C GLY A 43 16.95 -3.74 -8.73
N PRO A 44 17.74 -4.79 -9.04
CA PRO A 44 17.26 -5.92 -9.81
C PRO A 44 16.23 -6.76 -9.03
N ALA A 45 15.14 -7.13 -9.69
CA ALA A 45 14.09 -8.02 -9.17
C ALA A 45 13.77 -9.11 -10.19
N LEU A 46 13.36 -10.28 -9.69
CA LEU A 46 12.92 -11.41 -10.53
C LEU A 46 11.44 -11.67 -10.25
N LEU A 47 10.59 -11.45 -11.25
CA LEU A 47 9.16 -11.72 -11.13
C LEU A 47 8.90 -13.22 -11.21
N GLN A 48 8.08 -13.71 -10.29
CA GLN A 48 7.62 -15.10 -10.26
C GLN A 48 6.12 -15.17 -10.56
N PRO A 49 5.65 -16.24 -11.24
CA PRO A 49 6.42 -17.40 -11.72
C PRO A 49 7.11 -17.21 -13.09
N GLY A 50 6.95 -16.06 -13.75
CA GLY A 50 7.36 -15.87 -15.15
C GLY A 50 8.87 -15.72 -15.41
N GLY A 51 9.69 -15.55 -14.37
CA GLY A 51 11.15 -15.38 -14.48
C GLY A 51 11.60 -14.06 -15.14
N GLU A 52 10.69 -13.10 -15.30
CA GLU A 52 11.00 -11.80 -15.92
C GLU A 52 11.88 -10.97 -14.98
N ARG A 53 12.95 -10.39 -15.52
CA ARG A 53 13.87 -9.53 -14.77
C ARG A 53 13.45 -8.08 -14.89
N LEU A 54 13.26 -7.42 -13.76
CA LEU A 54 13.05 -5.97 -13.65
C LEU A 54 14.25 -5.33 -12.97
N ALA A 55 14.44 -4.04 -13.20
CA ALA A 55 15.43 -3.22 -12.52
C ALA A 55 14.91 -1.80 -12.34
N GLY A 56 15.60 -1.00 -11.53
CA GLY A 56 15.24 0.38 -11.25
C GLY A 56 14.34 0.52 -10.04
N ARG A 57 13.60 1.63 -9.96
CA ARG A 57 12.64 1.92 -8.89
C ARG A 57 11.32 1.18 -9.11
N ILE A 58 11.08 0.15 -8.33
CA ILE A 58 9.88 -0.70 -8.41
C ILE A 58 8.94 -0.38 -7.25
N LEU A 59 7.71 0.00 -7.55
CA LEU A 59 6.59 0.04 -6.60
C LEU A 59 5.79 -1.26 -6.72
N TYR A 60 5.64 -1.99 -5.62
CA TYR A 60 4.85 -3.21 -5.56
C TYR A 60 3.51 -2.98 -4.84
N LEU A 61 2.42 -3.43 -5.46
CA LEU A 61 1.06 -3.32 -4.97
C LEU A 61 0.42 -4.72 -4.81
N PRO A 62 0.04 -5.13 -3.59
CA PRO A 62 -0.63 -6.41 -3.37
C PRO A 62 -2.09 -6.34 -3.83
N LEU A 63 -2.42 -7.09 -4.89
CA LEU A 63 -3.77 -7.18 -5.46
C LEU A 63 -4.85 -7.51 -4.42
N PRO A 64 -4.62 -8.43 -3.45
CA PRO A 64 -5.64 -8.72 -2.43
C PRO A 64 -6.02 -7.50 -1.60
N TYR A 65 -5.09 -6.58 -1.34
CA TYR A 65 -5.37 -5.39 -0.54
C TYR A 65 -6.06 -4.31 -1.38
N LEU A 66 -5.64 -4.15 -2.64
CA LEU A 66 -6.32 -3.24 -3.57
C LEU A 66 -7.81 -3.56 -3.75
N ALA A 67 -8.21 -4.82 -3.63
CA ALA A 67 -9.60 -5.24 -3.72
C ALA A 67 -10.43 -4.92 -2.46
N LEU A 68 -9.79 -4.65 -1.31
CA LEU A 68 -10.44 -4.50 -0.01
C LEU A 68 -10.36 -3.07 0.54
N MET A 69 -9.42 -2.26 0.04
CA MET A 69 -9.13 -0.92 0.55
C MET A 69 -9.78 0.16 -0.30
N ARG A 70 -10.12 1.29 0.34
CA ARG A 70 -10.61 2.48 -0.35
C ARG A 70 -9.47 3.19 -1.06
N GLY A 71 -9.79 3.96 -2.10
CA GLY A 71 -8.77 4.65 -2.91
C GLY A 71 -7.92 5.64 -2.13
N ASP A 72 -8.48 6.31 -1.11
CA ASP A 72 -7.75 7.21 -0.20
C ASP A 72 -6.77 6.47 0.71
N GLU A 73 -7.13 5.27 1.18
CA GLU A 73 -6.27 4.41 1.99
C GLU A 73 -5.09 3.88 1.16
N VAL A 74 -5.37 3.39 -0.05
CA VAL A 74 -4.32 2.98 -1.01
C VAL A 74 -3.39 4.15 -1.33
N ALA A 75 -3.95 5.34 -1.57
CA ALA A 75 -3.18 6.53 -1.87
C ALA A 75 -2.24 6.92 -0.71
N ALA A 76 -2.70 6.80 0.53
CA ALA A 76 -1.90 7.09 1.71
C ALA A 76 -0.70 6.15 1.84
N ILE A 77 -0.91 4.85 1.60
CA ILE A 77 0.16 3.85 1.64
C ILE A 77 1.11 4.02 0.45
N ILE A 78 0.63 4.23 -0.77
CA ILE A 78 1.52 4.52 -1.91
C ILE A 78 2.36 5.77 -1.64
N GLY A 79 1.75 6.81 -1.06
CA GLY A 79 2.49 7.99 -0.64
C GLY A 79 3.56 7.69 0.41
N HIS A 80 3.32 6.72 1.30
CA HIS A 80 4.32 6.19 2.24
C HIS A 80 5.51 5.58 1.52
N GLU A 81 5.22 4.63 0.65
CA GLU A 81 6.27 3.90 -0.05
C GLU A 81 7.09 4.83 -0.94
N LEU A 82 6.46 5.79 -1.61
CA LEU A 82 7.19 6.77 -2.43
C LEU A 82 8.09 7.71 -1.61
N ALA A 83 7.74 8.00 -0.35
CA ALA A 83 8.56 8.84 0.51
C ALA A 83 9.91 8.19 0.86
N HIS A 84 9.99 6.85 0.88
CA HIS A 84 11.25 6.11 1.05
C HIS A 84 12.24 6.36 -0.09
N TYR A 85 11.79 6.73 -1.29
CA TYR A 85 12.70 7.16 -2.35
C TYR A 85 13.28 8.57 -2.14
N ALA A 86 12.65 9.41 -1.32
CA ALA A 86 12.99 10.83 -1.19
C ALA A 86 13.96 11.14 -0.03
N GLY A 87 14.23 10.19 0.88
CA GLY A 87 15.26 10.35 1.92
C GLY A 87 14.98 11.43 2.97
N GLY A 88 13.71 11.79 3.23
CA GLY A 88 13.33 12.88 4.16
C GLY A 88 12.13 12.54 5.04
N ASP A 89 12.37 11.78 6.11
CA ASP A 89 11.34 11.10 6.94
C ASP A 89 10.43 12.01 7.79
N THR A 90 10.80 13.28 7.99
CA THR A 90 10.24 14.09 9.10
C THR A 90 8.93 14.80 8.76
N ALA A 91 8.80 15.37 7.55
CA ALA A 91 7.59 16.08 7.13
C ALA A 91 6.45 15.11 6.77
N TYR A 92 6.80 13.87 6.40
CA TYR A 92 5.89 12.83 5.97
C TYR A 92 5.19 12.14 7.16
N SER A 93 5.94 11.76 8.21
CA SER A 93 5.39 11.17 9.43
C SER A 93 4.25 12.00 10.03
N GLN A 94 4.37 13.33 10.00
CA GLN A 94 3.34 14.25 10.50
C GLN A 94 2.02 14.23 9.68
N ARG A 95 2.08 13.91 8.39
CA ARG A 95 0.90 13.83 7.51
C ARG A 95 0.26 12.44 7.48
N PHE A 96 1.06 11.40 7.72
CA PHE A 96 0.61 10.00 7.66
C PHE A 96 -0.08 9.52 8.95
N LEU A 97 0.43 9.95 10.12
CA LEU A 97 -0.11 9.55 11.43
C LEU A 97 -1.63 9.75 11.61
N PRO A 98 -2.25 10.86 11.13
CA PRO A 98 -3.70 11.05 11.25
C PRO A 98 -4.53 10.07 10.42
N ILE A 99 -4.05 9.69 9.24
CA ILE A 99 -4.72 8.75 8.32
C ILE A 99 -4.61 7.34 8.89
N TYR A 100 -3.41 6.97 9.35
CA TYR A 100 -3.13 5.73 10.05
C TYR A 100 -4.09 5.51 11.23
N ALA A 101 -4.19 6.52 12.10
CA ALA A 101 -5.11 6.48 13.23
C ALA A 101 -6.58 6.42 12.78
N GLY A 102 -6.92 6.94 11.60
CA GLY A 102 -8.27 6.89 11.02
C GLY A 102 -8.68 5.48 10.58
N VAL A 103 -7.77 4.72 9.99
CA VAL A 103 -8.02 3.32 9.59
C VAL A 103 -8.23 2.44 10.83
N GLY A 104 -7.38 2.59 11.85
CA GLY A 104 -7.55 1.89 13.13
C GLY A 104 -8.92 2.16 13.77
N ARG A 105 -9.30 3.45 13.87
CA ARG A 105 -10.63 3.84 14.39
C ARG A 105 -11.80 3.26 13.58
N SER A 106 -11.64 3.13 12.26
CA SER A 106 -12.70 2.59 11.40
C SER A 106 -12.86 1.09 11.59
N LEU A 107 -11.75 0.35 11.73
CA LEU A 107 -11.77 -1.06 12.07
C LEU A 107 -12.36 -1.31 13.47
N ASP A 108 -12.00 -0.47 14.45
CA ASP A 108 -12.58 -0.52 15.80
C ASP A 108 -14.09 -0.26 15.78
N ALA A 109 -14.55 0.72 15.00
CA ALA A 109 -15.97 1.03 14.84
C ALA A 109 -16.75 -0.12 14.18
N VAL A 110 -16.17 -0.76 13.14
CA VAL A 110 -16.74 -1.96 12.53
C VAL A 110 -16.76 -3.10 13.54
N ALA A 111 -15.69 -3.32 14.31
CA ALA A 111 -15.64 -4.36 15.34
C ALA A 111 -16.68 -4.15 16.45
N ALA A 112 -16.86 -2.91 16.92
CA ALA A 112 -17.83 -2.55 17.95
C ALA A 112 -19.29 -2.73 17.47
N GLY A 113 -19.58 -2.42 16.19
CA GLY A 113 -20.89 -2.62 15.57
C GLY A 113 -21.27 -4.09 15.34
N HIS A 114 -20.33 -5.03 15.51
CA HIS A 114 -20.51 -6.46 15.26
C HIS A 114 -20.56 -7.32 16.52
N GLN A 115 -20.71 -6.73 17.72
CA GLN A 115 -20.89 -7.47 18.99
C GLN A 115 -22.25 -8.23 19.09
N GLY A 116 -22.73 -8.81 17.99
CA GLY A 116 -23.99 -9.56 17.97
C GLY A 116 -24.33 -10.30 16.67
N SER A 117 -23.59 -10.16 15.56
CA SER A 117 -23.86 -10.89 14.32
C SER A 117 -22.68 -11.77 13.88
N LEU A 118 -22.78 -13.06 14.20
CA LEU A 118 -21.96 -14.09 13.56
C LEU A 118 -22.42 -14.26 12.11
N GLY A 119 -21.52 -14.08 11.15
CA GLY A 119 -21.73 -14.62 9.81
C GLY A 119 -20.82 -14.07 8.73
N LEU A 120 -21.09 -12.85 8.25
CA LEU A 120 -20.57 -12.43 6.95
C LEU A 120 -19.25 -11.64 7.00
N LEU A 121 -19.10 -10.73 7.97
CA LEU A 121 -18.00 -9.77 7.99
C LEU A 121 -16.84 -10.17 8.91
N GLY A 122 -17.01 -11.21 9.73
CA GLY A 122 -16.00 -11.69 10.67
C GLY A 122 -14.64 -12.02 10.03
N PRO A 123 -14.59 -12.76 8.90
CA PRO A 123 -13.33 -13.04 8.21
C PRO A 123 -12.64 -11.78 7.68
N SER A 124 -13.39 -10.85 7.07
CA SER A 124 -12.85 -9.59 6.54
C SER A 124 -12.36 -8.66 7.65
N LEU A 125 -13.07 -8.60 8.78
CA LEU A 125 -12.66 -7.83 9.95
C LEU A 125 -11.39 -8.41 10.58
N ARG A 126 -11.33 -9.74 10.74
CA ARG A 126 -10.14 -10.42 11.27
C ARG A 126 -8.94 -10.25 10.36
N LEU A 127 -9.14 -10.25 9.04
CA LEU A 127 -8.12 -9.92 8.06
C LEU A 127 -7.67 -8.46 8.19
N GLY A 128 -8.61 -7.51 8.33
CA GLY A 128 -8.29 -6.09 8.52
C GLY A 128 -7.47 -5.82 9.78
N VAL A 129 -7.87 -6.39 10.92
CA VAL A 129 -7.13 -6.32 12.20
C VAL A 129 -5.76 -6.98 12.08
N PHE A 130 -5.69 -8.17 11.48
CA PHE A 130 -4.42 -8.88 11.26
C PHE A 130 -3.46 -8.07 10.38
N VAL A 131 -3.96 -7.45 9.30
CA VAL A 131 -3.16 -6.60 8.41
C VAL A 131 -2.65 -5.37 9.17
N MET A 132 -3.47 -4.73 10.01
CA MET A 132 -3.04 -3.60 10.83
C MET A 132 -1.98 -3.99 11.86
N ASP A 133 -2.12 -5.13 12.54
CA ASP A 133 -1.12 -5.61 13.49
C ASP A 133 0.22 -5.89 12.79
N ARG A 134 0.18 -6.52 11.61
CA ARG A 134 1.39 -6.80 10.83
C ARG A 134 2.04 -5.53 10.29
N PHE A 135 1.24 -4.56 9.87
CA PHE A 135 1.73 -3.26 9.46
C PHE A 135 2.39 -2.52 10.63
N HIS A 136 1.76 -2.53 11.81
CA HIS A 136 2.32 -1.98 13.05
C HIS A 136 3.68 -2.59 13.43
N LEU A 137 3.80 -3.91 13.31
CA LEU A 137 5.06 -4.63 13.54
C LEU A 137 6.13 -4.27 12.52
N ALA A 138 5.78 -4.16 11.24
CA ALA A 138 6.71 -3.77 10.19
C ALA A 138 7.25 -2.33 10.42
N VAL A 139 6.38 -1.38 10.76
CA VAL A 139 6.76 0.01 11.02
C VAL A 139 7.66 0.15 12.26
N ARG A 140 7.49 -0.69 13.28
CA ARG A 140 8.31 -0.63 14.51
C ARG A 140 9.72 -1.20 14.37
N HIS A 141 10.00 -1.96 13.32
CA HIS A 141 11.27 -2.67 13.13
C HIS A 141 12.06 -2.20 11.91
N TRP A 142 11.62 -1.12 11.25
CA TRP A 142 12.31 -0.57 10.08
C TRP A 142 13.18 0.63 10.50
N SER A 143 14.44 0.31 10.85
CA SER A 143 15.61 1.20 10.85
C SER A 143 16.74 0.49 10.10
#